data_AF-A0A511MBC9-F1
#
_entry.id   AF-A0A511MBC9-F1
#
_cell.length_a   1.000
_cell.length_b   1.000
_cell.length_c   1.000
_cell.angle_alpha   90.00
_cell.angle_beta   90.00
_cell.angle_gamma   90.00
#
_symmetry.space_group_name_H-M   'P 1'
#
loop_
_entity.id
_entity.type
_entity.pdbx_description
1 polymer ?
#
loop_
_entity_poly.entity_id
_entity_poly.type
_entity_poly.pdbx_seq_one_letter_code
_entity_poly.pdbx_strand_id
1 'polypeptide(L)'
;MNAERDPDMDLDCTAVLTDIWLMLDGECNDETRARLQHHMDHCSPCIEAYGIEEKIKGLLSRKCGGDRAPDALRDRLTFEIRKTVTITQVESTIETSDS
;
A
#
# COMPACT_ATOMS: atom_id res chain seq x y z
N MET A 1 -19.36 12.18 -35.40
CA MET A 1 -18.96 10.81 -35.04
C MET A 1 -19.06 10.74 -33.54
N ASN A 2 -20.19 10.24 -33.03
CA ASN A 2 -20.43 10.14 -31.59
C ASN A 2 -19.61 8.95 -31.09
N ALA A 3 -18.59 9.22 -30.28
CA ALA A 3 -17.87 8.16 -29.59
C ALA A 3 -18.84 7.52 -28.61
N GLU A 4 -19.20 6.27 -28.88
CA GLU A 4 -19.94 5.40 -27.98
C GLU A 4 -19.10 5.29 -26.70
N ARG A 5 -19.54 5.96 -25.63
CA ARG A 5 -18.88 5.92 -24.33
C ARG A 5 -19.19 4.56 -23.71
N ASP A 6 -18.15 3.76 -23.51
CA ASP A 6 -18.22 2.43 -22.93
C ASP A 6 -18.80 2.50 -21.50
N PRO A 7 -19.90 1.78 -21.19
CA PRO A 7 -20.49 1.79 -19.84
C PRO A 7 -19.59 1.14 -18.76
N ASP A 8 -18.55 0.38 -19.13
CA ASP A 8 -17.50 -0.04 -18.17
C ASP A 8 -16.47 1.09 -17.89
N MET A 9 -16.45 2.14 -18.72
CA MET A 9 -15.80 3.42 -18.41
C MET A 9 -16.68 4.35 -17.55
N ASP A 10 -17.89 3.95 -17.17
CA ASP A 10 -18.77 4.73 -16.29
C ASP A 10 -18.55 4.42 -14.80
N LEU A 11 -17.32 4.07 -14.42
CA LEU A 11 -16.88 4.36 -13.05
C LEU A 11 -16.77 5.87 -12.91
N ASP A 12 -17.54 6.45 -11.98
CA ASP A 12 -17.38 7.84 -11.59
C ASP A 12 -15.91 8.06 -11.23
N CYS A 13 -15.19 8.84 -12.04
CA CYS A 13 -13.79 9.15 -11.81
C CYS A 13 -13.56 9.65 -10.38
N THR A 14 -14.57 10.25 -9.74
CA THR A 14 -14.53 10.64 -8.33
C THR A 14 -14.31 9.46 -7.36
N ALA A 15 -14.97 8.32 -7.60
CA ALA A 15 -14.77 7.11 -6.81
C ALA A 15 -13.37 6.53 -7.02
N VAL A 16 -12.92 6.47 -8.29
CA VAL A 16 -11.57 6.02 -8.67
C VAL A 16 -10.49 6.87 -8.01
N LEU A 17 -10.68 8.19 -7.97
CA LEU A 17 -9.74 9.11 -7.33
C LEU A 17 -9.58 8.81 -5.84
N THR A 18 -10.67 8.47 -5.13
CA THR A 18 -10.59 8.13 -3.69
C THR A 18 -9.74 6.88 -3.46
N ASP A 19 -9.93 5.86 -4.29
CA ASP A 19 -9.20 4.61 -4.21
C ASP A 19 -7.72 4.76 -4.62
N ILE A 20 -7.39 5.72 -5.50
CA ILE A 20 -6.00 6.08 -5.84
C ILE A 20 -5.22 6.51 -4.59
N TRP A 21 -5.83 7.22 -3.64
CA TRP A 21 -5.16 7.61 -2.40
C TRP A 21 -4.77 6.40 -1.57
N LEU A 22 -5.71 5.48 -1.36
CA LEU A 22 -5.48 4.22 -0.66
C LEU A 22 -4.37 3.41 -1.33
N MET A 23 -4.37 3.36 -2.66
CA MET A 23 -3.32 2.70 -3.42
C MET A 23 -1.95 3.32 -3.20
N LEU A 24 -1.86 4.65 -3.23
CA LEU A 24 -0.61 5.37 -3.02
C LEU A 24 -0.09 5.29 -1.57
N ASP A 25 -0.97 5.09 -0.59
CA ASP A 25 -0.57 4.85 0.82
C ASP A 25 -0.23 3.39 1.11
N GLY A 26 -0.41 2.49 0.13
CA GLY A 26 -0.18 1.06 0.31
C GLY A 26 -1.30 0.34 1.07
N GLU A 27 -2.45 0.98 1.24
CA GLU A 27 -3.63 0.47 1.96
C GLU A 27 -4.67 -0.17 1.02
N CYS A 28 -4.27 -0.45 -0.22
CA CYS A 28 -5.12 -1.01 -1.27
C CYS A 28 -4.90 -2.52 -1.42
N ASN A 29 -6.00 -3.27 -1.53
CA ASN A 29 -5.97 -4.70 -1.83
C ASN A 29 -5.74 -4.99 -3.33
N ASP A 30 -5.38 -6.22 -3.65
CA ASP A 30 -5.00 -6.60 -5.02
C ASP A 30 -6.15 -6.44 -6.03
N GLU A 31 -7.39 -6.70 -5.62
CA GLU A 31 -8.58 -6.54 -6.44
C GLU A 31 -8.80 -5.07 -6.82
N THR A 32 -8.70 -4.17 -5.84
CA THR A 32 -8.85 -2.73 -6.05
C THR A 32 -7.72 -2.20 -6.92
N ARG A 33 -6.49 -2.69 -6.73
CA ARG A 33 -5.35 -2.33 -7.57
C ARG A 33 -5.56 -2.73 -9.03
N ALA A 34 -6.01 -3.95 -9.29
CA ALA A 34 -6.28 -4.43 -10.66
C ALA A 34 -7.39 -3.60 -11.33
N ARG A 35 -8.46 -3.29 -10.59
CA ARG A 35 -9.56 -2.44 -11.07
C ARG A 35 -9.09 -1.02 -11.40
N LEU A 36 -8.27 -0.41 -10.54
CA LEU A 36 -7.73 0.92 -10.78
C LEU A 36 -6.81 0.96 -11.99
N GLN A 37 -5.96 -0.05 -12.16
CA GLN A 37 -5.08 -0.16 -13.31
C GLN A 37 -5.90 -0.22 -14.61
N HIS A 38 -6.92 -1.07 -14.66
CA HIS A 38 -7.80 -1.17 -15.82
C HIS A 38 -8.48 0.16 -16.18
N HIS A 39 -8.96 0.91 -15.18
CA HIS A 39 -9.57 2.23 -15.43
C HIS A 39 -8.53 3.24 -15.93
N MET A 40 -7.36 3.30 -15.30
CA MET A 40 -6.28 4.19 -15.71
C MET A 40 -5.81 3.90 -17.13
N ASP A 41 -5.74 2.63 -17.55
CA ASP A 41 -5.33 2.26 -18.91
C ASP A 41 -6.24 2.85 -20.01
N HIS A 42 -7.46 3.25 -19.65
CA HIS A 42 -8.47 3.76 -20.59
C HIS A 42 -8.93 5.21 -20.29
N CYS A 43 -8.51 5.82 -19.18
CA CYS A 43 -9.01 7.11 -18.71
C CYS A 43 -7.89 8.14 -18.51
N SER A 44 -7.63 8.96 -19.54
CA SER A 44 -6.61 10.03 -19.51
C SER A 44 -6.72 10.98 -18.30
N PRO A 45 -7.91 11.46 -17.90
CA PRO A 45 -8.03 12.32 -16.72
C PRO A 45 -7.56 11.64 -15.42
N CYS A 46 -7.82 10.35 -15.25
CA CYS A 46 -7.37 9.62 -14.06
C CYS A 46 -5.86 9.35 -14.08
N ILE A 47 -5.25 9.10 -15.25
CA ILE A 47 -3.80 9.00 -15.38
C ILE A 47 -3.12 10.31 -14.97
N GLU A 48 -3.64 11.45 -15.44
CA GLU A 48 -3.09 12.76 -15.12
C GLU A 48 -3.21 13.07 -13.62
N ALA A 49 -4.39 12.81 -13.04
CA ALA A 49 -4.60 13.00 -11.61
C ALA A 49 -3.70 12.10 -10.75
N TYR A 50 -3.59 10.82 -11.09
CA TYR A 50 -2.65 9.89 -10.45
C TYR A 50 -1.22 10.41 -10.47
N GLY A 51 -0.74 10.83 -11.65
CA GLY A 51 0.63 11.31 -11.81
C GLY A 51 0.91 12.62 -11.05
N ILE A 52 -0.09 13.48 -10.82
CA ILE A 52 0.03 14.65 -9.95
C ILE A 52 0.13 14.21 -8.50
N GLU A 53 -0.77 13.32 -8.06
CA GLU A 53 -0.84 12.88 -6.67
C GLU A 53 0.42 12.14 -6.23
N GLU A 54 0.94 11.24 -7.07
CA GLU A 54 2.22 10.56 -6.85
C GLU A 54 3.37 11.55 -6.66
N LYS A 55 3.44 12.60 -7.50
CA LYS A 55 4.48 13.64 -7.38
C LYS A 55 4.35 14.44 -6.09
N ILE A 56 3.12 14.77 -5.69
CA ILE A 56 2.85 15.50 -4.43
C ILE A 56 3.28 14.64 -3.25
N LYS A 57 2.81 13.39 -3.15
CA LYS A 57 3.23 12.46 -2.08
C LYS A 57 4.74 12.27 -2.04
N GLY A 58 5.39 12.12 -3.20
CA GLY A 58 6.85 12.02 -3.28
C GLY A 58 7.58 13.31 -2.84
N LEU A 59 7.02 14.49 -3.11
CA LEU A 59 7.56 15.76 -2.60
C LEU A 59 7.37 15.88 -1.09
N LEU A 60 6.18 15.56 -0.57
CA LEU A 60 5.88 15.58 0.87
C LEU A 60 6.75 14.60 1.64
N SER A 61 6.92 13.38 1.15
CA SER A 61 7.83 12.40 1.78
C SER A 61 9.26 12.94 1.90
N ARG A 62 9.78 13.61 0.87
CA ARG A 62 11.15 14.15 0.87
C ARG A 62 11.32 15.42 1.72
N LYS A 63 10.29 16.25 1.83
CA LYS A 63 10.38 17.57 2.50
C LYS A 63 9.77 17.60 3.89
N CYS A 64 8.81 16.72 4.14
CA CYS A 64 7.94 16.71 5.30
C CYS A 64 7.76 15.30 5.90
N GLY A 65 8.42 14.25 5.37
CA GLY A 65 8.27 12.84 5.77
C GLY A 65 8.79 12.48 7.17
N GLY A 66 9.09 13.49 8.00
CA GLY A 66 9.43 13.34 9.41
C GLY A 66 10.94 13.25 9.68
N ASP A 67 11.27 13.47 10.95
CA ASP A 67 12.60 13.18 11.48
C ASP A 67 12.82 11.67 11.51
N ARG A 68 14.05 11.24 11.23
CA ARG A 68 14.46 9.84 11.34
C ARG A 68 14.04 9.32 12.71
N ALA A 69 13.21 8.26 12.74
CA ALA A 69 12.77 7.64 13.97
C ALA A 69 13.99 7.38 14.90
N PRO A 70 13.91 7.71 16.21
CA PRO A 70 15.03 7.57 17.13
C PRO A 70 15.59 6.14 17.11
N ASP A 71 16.92 6.00 17.13
CA ASP A 71 17.56 4.69 17.08
C ASP A 71 17.11 3.77 18.24
N ALA A 72 16.84 4.35 19.42
CA ALA A 72 16.29 3.63 20.56
C ALA A 72 14.94 2.94 20.27
N LEU A 73 14.07 3.53 19.45
CA LEU A 73 12.81 2.91 19.05
C LEU A 73 13.05 1.73 18.11
N ARG A 74 14.01 1.86 17.18
CA ARG A 74 14.42 0.79 16.26
C ARG A 74 15.01 -0.40 17.02
N ASP A 75 15.88 -0.14 17.99
CA ASP A 75 16.51 -1.18 18.80
C ASP A 75 15.47 -1.95 19.62
N ARG A 76 14.54 -1.23 20.26
CA ARG A 76 13.44 -1.84 21.02
C ARG A 76 12.55 -2.72 20.12
N LEU A 77 12.16 -2.22 18.95
CA LEU A 77 11.34 -3.00 18.00
C LEU A 77 12.07 -4.25 17.53
N THR A 78 13.36 -4.13 17.20
CA THR A 78 14.18 -5.26 16.73
C THR A 78 14.29 -6.34 17.81
N PHE A 79 14.47 -5.94 19.07
CA PHE A 79 14.52 -6.87 20.20
C PHE A 79 13.19 -7.61 20.38
N GLU A 80 12.07 -6.90 20.45
CA GLU A 80 10.75 -7.51 20.66
C GLU A 80 10.37 -8.46 19.50
N ILE A 81 10.64 -8.07 18.24
CA ILE A 81 10.39 -8.95 17.09
C ILE A 81 11.20 -10.25 17.19
N ARG A 82 12.49 -10.17 17.50
CA ARG A 82 13.34 -11.36 17.66
C ARG A 82 12.91 -12.24 18.84
N LYS A 83 12.50 -11.62 19.95
CA LYS A 83 11.99 -12.33 21.13
C LYS A 83 10.74 -13.14 20.78
N THR A 84 9.79 -12.56 20.05
CA THR A 84 8.58 -13.27 19.62
C THR A 84 8.91 -14.48 18.73
N VAL A 85 9.87 -14.35 17.81
CA VAL A 85 10.30 -15.47 16.95
C VAL A 85 10.89 -16.63 17.76
N THR A 86 11.71 -16.34 18.78
CA THR A 86 12.28 -17.39 19.64
C THR A 86 11.20 -18.16 20.40
N ILE A 87 10.17 -17.49 20.90
CA ILE A 87 9.10 -18.14 21.67
C ILE A 87 8.35 -19.16 20.81
N THR A 88 8.01 -18.81 19.56
CA THR A 88 7.29 -19.72 18.65
C THR A 88 8.14 -20.92 18.22
N GLN A 89 9.45 -20.76 18.06
CA GLN A 89 10.31 -21.90 17.68
C GLN A 89 10.53 -22.90 18.81
N VAL A 90 10.67 -22.44 20.06
CA VAL A 90 10.97 -23.32 21.20
C VAL A 90 9.81 -24.27 21.52
N GLU A 91 8.56 -23.87 21.24
CA GLU A 91 7.37 -24.72 21.44
C GLU A 91 7.33 -25.95 20.51
N SER A 92 8.08 -25.93 19.39
CA SER A 92 8.11 -27.05 18.42
C SER A 92 9.12 -28.17 18.75
N THR A 93 9.93 -28.04 19.81
CA THR A 93 11.03 -28.97 20.13
C THR A 93 10.88 -29.76 21.43
N ILE A 94 9.74 -29.68 22.13
CA ILE A 94 9.56 -30.33 23.45
C ILE A 94 8.91 -31.74 23.36
N GLU A 95 8.56 -32.24 22.18
CA GLU A 95 8.10 -33.62 22.01
C GLU A 95 9.19 -34.50 21.37
N THR A 96 10.07 -35.06 22.19
CA THR A 96 10.71 -36.38 22.04
C THR A 96 11.92 -36.45 22.96
N SER A 97 11.73 -36.91 24.20
CA SER A 97 12.72 -37.64 25.03
C SER A 97 12.24 -37.65 26.48
N ASP A 98 11.39 -38.60 26.86
CA ASP A 98 11.66 -39.32 28.10
C ASP A 98 11.19 -40.77 27.97
N SER A 99 12.06 -41.67 28.43
CA SER A 99 11.97 -43.13 28.27
C SER A 99 11.13 -43.78 29.36
#